data_AF-A0A2S4UHM0-F1
#
_entry.id   AF-A0A2S4UHM0-F1
#
_cell.length_a   1.000
_cell.length_b   1.000
_cell.length_c   1.000
_cell.angle_alpha   90.00
_cell.angle_beta   90.00
_cell.angle_gamma   90.00
#
_symmetry.space_group_name_H-M   'P 1'
#
loop_
_entity.id
_entity.type
_entity.pdbx_description
1 polymer ?
#
loop_
_entity_poly.entity_id
_entity_poly.type
_entity_poly.pdbx_seq_one_letter_code
_entity_poly.pdbx_strand_id
1 'polypeptide(L)'
;MGIKEEVDEAIRSNPILIYSKTYCPHSQRAKRMISSIPSKISNPKVIELDSLGQAGVDMQSYLFELTRQRTVPNIFIHQNHIGGADDLSHLNDAGVLRSLVTTVPAAKRDLDHSGRSKFEINKQDGSILILLLVIVVFGYYKFKSTREPEKQKL
;
A
#
# COMPACT_ATOMS: atom_id res chain seq x y z
N MET A 1 13.85 16.73 -14.44
CA MET A 1 13.82 15.36 -13.88
C MET A 1 14.16 14.41 -15.01
N GLY A 2 14.89 13.33 -14.73
CA GLY A 2 15.09 12.27 -15.71
C GLY A 2 13.85 11.37 -15.79
N ILE A 3 13.80 10.55 -16.85
CA ILE A 3 12.67 9.62 -17.09
C ILE A 3 12.50 8.62 -15.95
N LYS A 4 13.60 8.16 -15.34
CA LYS A 4 13.56 7.21 -14.23
C LYS A 4 12.89 7.84 -13.01
N GLU A 5 13.30 9.06 -12.65
CA GLU A 5 12.70 9.79 -11.53
C GLU A 5 11.23 10.12 -11.77
N GLU A 6 10.83 10.41 -13.01
CA GLU A 6 9.42 10.63 -13.35
C GLU A 6 8.57 9.36 -13.18
N VAL A 7 9.08 8.21 -13.61
CA VAL A 7 8.40 6.92 -13.43
C VAL A 7 8.28 6.56 -11.95
N ASP A 8 9.38 6.67 -11.19
CA ASP A 8 9.39 6.40 -9.76
C ASP A 8 8.45 7.33 -9.00
N GLU A 9 8.42 8.62 -9.36
CA GLU A 9 7.52 9.59 -8.76
C GLU A 9 6.06 9.29 -9.08
N ALA A 10 5.76 8.93 -10.32
CA ALA A 10 4.41 8.54 -10.71
C ALA A 10 3.94 7.31 -9.92
N ILE A 11 4.77 6.30 -9.74
CA ILE A 11 4.46 5.09 -8.96
C ILE A 11 4.23 5.45 -7.48
N ARG A 12 5.04 6.35 -6.93
CA ARG A 12 5.00 6.76 -5.51
C ARG A 12 3.78 7.62 -5.17
N SER A 13 3.43 8.56 -6.05
CA SER A 13 2.42 9.60 -5.80
C SER A 13 0.99 9.18 -6.15
N ASN A 14 0.80 8.11 -6.92
CA ASN A 14 -0.52 7.66 -7.37
C ASN A 14 -0.89 6.33 -6.71
N PRO A 15 -2.02 6.25 -5.96
CA PRO A 15 -2.49 5.00 -5.37
C PRO A 15 -2.71 3.89 -6.40
N ILE A 16 -3.15 4.25 -7.60
CA ILE A 16 -3.29 3.34 -8.73
C ILE A 16 -2.69 4.02 -9.95
N LEU A 17 -1.76 3.34 -10.61
CA LEU A 17 -1.09 3.81 -11.82
C LEU A 17 -1.16 2.72 -12.89
N ILE A 18 -1.51 3.14 -14.11
CA ILE A 18 -1.58 2.25 -15.27
C ILE A 18 -0.75 2.88 -16.40
N TYR A 19 0.38 2.26 -16.70
CA TYR A 19 1.06 2.51 -17.98
C TYR A 19 0.34 1.74 -19.07
N SER A 20 -0.09 2.46 -20.09
CA SER A 20 -1.06 2.01 -21.09
C SER A 20 -0.60 2.38 -22.50
N LYS A 21 -1.30 1.83 -23.50
CA LYS A 21 -1.35 2.42 -24.84
C LYS A 21 -2.78 2.62 -25.28
N THR A 22 -3.08 3.71 -25.98
CA THR A 22 -4.45 4.12 -26.33
C THR A 22 -5.21 3.05 -27.13
N TYR A 23 -4.50 2.40 -28.06
CA TYR A 23 -5.04 1.37 -28.95
C TYR A 23 -5.12 -0.03 -28.33
N CYS A 24 -4.57 -0.26 -27.13
CA CYS A 24 -4.42 -1.59 -26.56
C CYS A 24 -5.73 -2.07 -25.88
N PRO A 25 -6.35 -3.18 -26.34
CA PRO A 25 -7.60 -3.67 -25.76
C PRO A 25 -7.44 -4.18 -24.32
N HIS A 26 -6.30 -4.79 -23.98
CA HIS A 26 -5.99 -5.23 -22.61
C HIS A 26 -5.90 -4.04 -21.64
N SER A 27 -5.31 -2.93 -22.09
CA SER A 27 -5.22 -1.70 -21.30
C SER A 27 -6.61 -1.11 -21.04
N GLN A 28 -7.48 -1.10 -22.05
CA GLN A 28 -8.86 -0.65 -21.89
C GLN A 28 -9.66 -1.55 -20.93
N ARG A 29 -9.45 -2.88 -21.00
CA ARG A 29 -10.06 -3.84 -20.06
C ARG A 29 -9.63 -3.56 -18.62
N ALA A 30 -8.33 -3.39 -18.37
CA ALA A 30 -7.80 -3.11 -17.04
C ALA A 30 -8.37 -1.80 -16.46
N LYS A 31 -8.42 -0.73 -17.26
CA LYS A 31 -9.03 0.55 -16.85
C LYS A 31 -10.50 0.36 -16.44
N ARG A 32 -11.30 -0.33 -17.26
CA ARG A 32 -12.71 -0.60 -16.96
C ARG A 32 -12.89 -1.42 -15.68
N MET A 33 -12.06 -2.44 -15.47
CA MET A 33 -12.10 -3.26 -14.25
C MET A 33 -11.81 -2.47 -12.98
N ILE A 34 -10.84 -1.55 -13.02
CA ILE A 34 -10.53 -0.72 -11.85
C ILE A 34 -11.64 0.32 -11.63
N SER A 35 -12.10 0.98 -12.70
CA SER A 35 -13.15 2.00 -12.62
C SER A 35 -14.52 1.46 -12.21
N SER A 36 -14.79 0.16 -12.38
CA SER A 36 -16.04 -0.46 -11.93
C SER A 36 -16.10 -0.69 -10.42
N ILE A 37 -14.96 -0.58 -9.71
CA ILE A 37 -14.91 -0.73 -8.26
C ILE A 37 -15.37 0.58 -7.61
N PRO A 38 -16.47 0.58 -6.83
CA PRO A 38 -16.96 1.79 -6.17
C PRO A 38 -16.03 2.16 -5.01
N SER A 39 -15.20 3.18 -5.21
CA SER A 39 -14.26 3.72 -4.22
C SER A 39 -13.85 5.15 -4.58
N LYS A 40 -13.44 5.95 -3.59
CA LYS A 40 -12.81 7.26 -3.86
C LYS A 40 -11.42 7.11 -4.49
N ILE A 41 -10.80 5.94 -4.35
CA ILE A 41 -9.41 5.66 -4.77
C ILE A 41 -9.37 4.99 -6.16
N SER A 42 -10.50 4.50 -6.69
CA SER A 42 -10.56 3.74 -7.94
C SER A 42 -10.43 4.57 -9.22
N ASN A 43 -10.00 5.83 -9.13
CA ASN A 43 -9.65 6.63 -10.29
C ASN A 43 -8.14 6.51 -10.57
N PRO A 44 -7.71 5.64 -11.51
CA PRO A 44 -6.30 5.42 -11.78
C PRO A 44 -5.67 6.62 -12.48
N LYS A 45 -4.43 6.93 -12.13
CA LYS A 45 -3.57 7.70 -13.03
C LYS A 45 -3.24 6.81 -14.23
N VAL A 46 -3.48 7.31 -15.43
CA VAL A 46 -3.15 6.62 -16.68
C VAL A 46 -2.07 7.40 -17.40
N ILE A 47 -1.03 6.70 -17.87
CA ILE A 47 0.03 7.26 -18.71
C ILE A 47 0.02 6.49 -20.03
N GLU A 48 -0.37 7.17 -21.11
CA GLU A 48 -0.44 6.60 -22.46
C GLU A 48 0.92 6.73 -23.15
N LEU A 49 1.73 5.67 -23.08
CA LEU A 49 3.12 5.67 -23.55
C LEU A 49 3.23 5.99 -25.04
N ASP A 50 2.27 5.54 -25.85
CA ASP A 50 2.23 5.79 -27.29
C ASP A 50 2.02 7.27 -27.65
N SER A 51 1.46 8.07 -26.75
CA SER A 51 1.23 9.51 -26.96
C SER A 51 2.43 10.38 -26.56
N LEU A 52 3.49 9.79 -25.99
CA LEU A 52 4.66 10.52 -25.45
C LEU A 52 5.91 10.48 -26.35
N GLY A 53 5.82 9.87 -27.55
CA GLY A 53 6.96 9.76 -28.46
C GLY A 53 8.16 9.06 -27.82
N GLN A 54 9.36 9.64 -27.94
CA GLN A 54 10.60 9.07 -27.40
C GLN A 54 10.55 8.88 -25.88
N ALA A 55 9.96 9.82 -25.14
CA ALA A 55 9.82 9.70 -23.69
C ALA A 55 9.02 8.45 -23.30
N GLY A 56 7.99 8.10 -24.07
CA GLY A 56 7.22 6.88 -23.87
C GLY A 56 8.03 5.60 -24.09
N VAL A 57 8.94 5.60 -25.07
CA VAL A 57 9.87 4.49 -25.34
C VAL A 57 10.87 4.33 -24.19
N ASP A 58 11.42 5.44 -23.70
CA ASP A 58 12.38 5.46 -22.60
C ASP A 58 11.71 5.00 -21.29
N MET A 59 10.49 5.47 -21.01
CA MET A 59 9.68 5.00 -19.88
C MET A 59 9.41 3.50 -19.99
N GLN A 60 9.01 2.99 -21.16
CA GLN A 60 8.75 1.56 -21.37
C GLN A 60 10.01 0.71 -21.15
N SER A 61 11.18 1.23 -21.54
CA SER A 61 12.46 0.57 -21.33
C SER A 61 12.81 0.51 -19.84
N TYR A 62 12.62 1.61 -19.11
CA TYR A 62 12.85 1.63 -17.67
C TYR A 62 11.85 0.76 -16.89
N LEU A 63 10.57 0.75 -17.29
CA LEU A 63 9.57 -0.16 -16.72
C LEU A 63 9.98 -1.62 -16.87
N PHE A 64 10.60 -2.00 -18.00
CA PHE A 64 11.14 -3.34 -18.17
C PHE A 64 12.32 -3.63 -17.24
N GLU A 65 13.21 -2.67 -17.00
CA GLU A 65 14.29 -2.83 -16.00
C GLU A 65 13.72 -3.07 -14.60
N LEU A 66 12.71 -2.28 -14.21
CA LEU A 66 12.09 -2.29 -12.89
C LEU A 66 11.23 -3.54 -12.63
N THR A 67 10.40 -3.92 -13.61
CA THR A 67 9.33 -4.92 -13.42
C THR A 67 9.57 -6.23 -14.16
N ARG A 68 10.54 -6.25 -15.08
CA ARG A 68 10.74 -7.31 -16.08
C ARG A 68 9.56 -7.51 -17.04
N GLN A 69 8.60 -6.59 -17.08
CA GLN A 69 7.47 -6.61 -18.00
C GLN A 69 7.63 -5.55 -19.09
N ARG A 70 7.65 -5.98 -20.36
CA ARG A 70 7.69 -5.07 -21.54
C ARG A 70 6.30 -4.65 -22.02
N THR A 71 5.27 -5.41 -21.67
CA THR A 71 3.92 -5.26 -22.22
C THR A 71 3.09 -4.25 -21.43
N VAL A 72 2.17 -3.61 -22.15
CA VAL A 72 1.07 -2.84 -21.53
C VAL A 72 -0.19 -3.71 -21.46
N PRO A 73 -1.08 -3.49 -20.48
CA PRO A 73 -0.91 -2.54 -19.37
C PRO A 73 0.16 -3.01 -18.38
N ASN A 74 0.91 -2.07 -17.80
CA ASN A 74 1.81 -2.32 -16.67
C ASN A 74 1.23 -1.56 -15.46
N ILE A 75 0.72 -2.33 -14.49
CA ILE A 75 -0.22 -1.85 -13.47
C ILE A 75 0.46 -1.84 -12.11
N PHE A 76 0.29 -0.74 -11.37
CA PHE A 76 0.71 -0.59 -9.99
C PHE A 76 -0.48 -0.22 -9.10
N ILE A 77 -0.58 -0.86 -7.94
CA ILE A 77 -1.53 -0.50 -6.88
C ILE A 77 -0.76 -0.36 -5.57
N HIS A 78 -0.83 0.82 -4.96
CA HIS A 78 -0.10 1.19 -3.75
C HIS A 78 1.40 0.87 -3.86
N GLN A 79 2.02 1.31 -4.96
CA GLN A 79 3.44 1.09 -5.29
C GLN A 79 3.84 -0.36 -5.59
N ASN A 80 2.93 -1.33 -5.44
CA ASN A 80 3.20 -2.73 -5.76
C ASN A 80 2.91 -2.98 -7.24
N HIS A 81 3.86 -3.59 -7.94
CA HIS A 81 3.66 -4.05 -9.31
C HIS A 81 2.69 -5.24 -9.32
N ILE A 82 1.59 -5.09 -10.06
CA ILE A 82 0.52 -6.08 -10.17
C ILE A 82 0.69 -6.95 -11.41
N GLY A 83 1.24 -6.40 -12.49
CA GLY A 83 1.39 -7.06 -13.78
C GLY A 83 0.46 -6.48 -14.85
N GLY A 84 -0.12 -7.36 -15.66
CA GLY A 84 -0.99 -7.03 -16.78
C GLY A 84 -2.48 -7.13 -16.48
N ALA A 85 -3.29 -7.12 -17.55
CA ALA A 85 -4.74 -7.24 -17.44
C ALA A 85 -5.18 -8.64 -16.94
N ASP A 86 -4.42 -9.68 -17.27
CA ASP A 86 -4.73 -11.05 -16.86
C ASP A 86 -4.44 -11.26 -15.37
N ASP A 87 -3.31 -10.74 -14.86
CA ASP A 87 -3.00 -10.73 -13.43
C ASP A 87 -4.08 -9.97 -12.63
N LEU A 88 -4.51 -8.82 -13.15
CA LEU A 88 -5.62 -8.07 -12.56
C LEU A 88 -6.93 -8.87 -12.57
N SER A 89 -7.21 -9.63 -13.63
CA SER A 89 -8.38 -10.51 -13.72
C SER A 89 -8.31 -11.61 -12.68
N HIS A 90 -7.15 -12.27 -12.52
CA HIS A 90 -6.96 -13.29 -11.50
C HIS A 90 -7.21 -12.75 -10.09
N LEU A 91 -6.74 -11.53 -9.78
CA LEU A 91 -7.02 -10.88 -8.49
C LEU A 91 -8.50 -10.54 -8.30
N ASN A 92 -9.19 -10.18 -9.38
CA ASN A 92 -10.63 -9.95 -9.33
C ASN A 92 -11.40 -11.25 -9.07
N ASP A 93 -11.05 -12.30 -9.79
CA ASP A 93 -11.69 -13.62 -9.71
C ASP A 93 -11.43 -14.28 -8.35
N ALA A 94 -10.25 -14.05 -7.77
CA ALA A 94 -9.93 -14.44 -6.40
C ALA A 94 -10.61 -13.56 -5.32
N GLY A 95 -11.38 -12.54 -5.70
CA GLY A 95 -12.11 -11.66 -4.78
C GLY A 95 -11.24 -10.68 -3.99
N VAL A 96 -9.94 -10.56 -4.31
CA VAL A 96 -8.98 -9.74 -3.56
C VAL A 96 -8.80 -8.34 -4.13
N LEU A 97 -9.09 -8.14 -5.43
CA LEU A 97 -8.85 -6.86 -6.11
C LEU A 97 -9.57 -5.68 -5.44
N ARG A 98 -10.83 -5.86 -5.05
CA ARG A 98 -11.61 -4.81 -4.38
C ARG A 98 -10.94 -4.37 -3.09
N SER A 99 -10.55 -5.32 -2.25
CA SER A 99 -9.83 -5.04 -1.00
C SER A 99 -8.54 -4.28 -1.29
N LEU A 100 -7.74 -4.76 -2.25
CA LEU A 100 -6.47 -4.16 -2.64
C LEU A 100 -6.60 -2.70 -3.10
N VAL A 101 -7.64 -2.37 -3.88
CA VAL A 101 -7.92 -1.01 -4.36
C VAL A 101 -8.47 -0.09 -3.27
N THR A 102 -9.24 -0.63 -2.33
CA THR A 102 -9.87 0.16 -1.26
C THR A 102 -9.01 0.34 -0.02
N THR A 103 -7.97 -0.49 0.12
CA THR A 103 -7.09 -0.46 1.28
C THR A 103 -6.34 0.87 1.28
N VAL A 104 -6.38 1.58 2.40
CA VAL A 104 -5.41 2.65 2.63
C VAL A 104 -4.09 1.94 2.94
N PRO A 105 -3.02 2.11 2.12
CA PRO A 105 -1.76 1.47 2.41
C PRO A 105 -1.36 1.85 3.82
N ALA A 106 -1.19 0.84 4.69
CA ALA A 106 -0.61 1.07 6.00
C ALA A 106 0.70 1.79 5.76
N ALA A 107 0.78 3.06 6.17
CA ALA A 107 1.97 3.88 5.98
C ALA A 107 3.16 2.99 6.34
N LYS A 108 4.04 2.70 5.37
CA LYS A 108 5.31 2.07 5.68
C LYS A 108 5.94 3.03 6.67
N ARG A 109 5.95 2.67 7.95
CA ARG A 109 6.77 3.35 8.95
C ARG A 109 8.16 3.32 8.35
N ASP A 110 8.68 4.48 8.00
CA ASP A 110 9.98 4.64 7.38
C ASP A 110 10.98 3.80 8.19
N LEU A 111 11.43 2.69 7.61
CA LEU A 111 12.61 2.01 8.09
C LEU A 111 13.76 2.87 7.57
N ASP A 112 14.18 3.79 8.43
CA ASP A 112 15.40 4.54 8.20
C ASP A 112 16.58 3.57 8.02
N HIS A 113 17.56 3.96 7.22
CA HIS A 113 18.81 3.24 7.04
C HIS A 113 19.72 3.33 8.30
N SER A 114 19.15 3.60 9.48
CA SER A 114 19.87 3.75 10.75
C SER A 114 19.48 2.71 11.81
N GLY A 115 18.42 1.92 11.59
CA GLY A 115 18.02 0.87 12.52
C GLY A 115 17.70 1.40 13.92
N ARG A 116 17.29 2.67 14.04
CA ARG A 116 16.98 3.27 15.34
C ARG A 116 15.59 3.90 15.32
N SER A 117 14.63 3.17 15.89
CA SER A 117 13.30 3.68 16.19
C SER A 117 13.42 4.97 17.01
N LYS A 118 13.15 6.12 16.38
CA LYS A 118 12.98 7.39 17.08
C LYS A 118 11.55 7.44 17.61
N PHE A 119 11.35 6.91 18.81
CA PHE A 119 10.11 7.09 19.57
C PHE A 119 10.09 8.55 20.04
N GLU A 120 9.51 9.45 19.25
CA GLU A 120 9.40 10.86 19.59
C GLU A 120 8.23 11.03 20.56
N ILE A 121 8.55 11.08 21.86
CA ILE A 121 7.59 11.29 22.95
C ILE A 121 7.10 12.74 22.87
N ASN A 122 5.92 12.95 22.28
CA ASN A 122 5.26 14.25 22.30
C ASN A 122 4.82 14.55 23.74
N LYS A 123 5.51 15.49 24.37
CA LYS A 123 5.31 15.93 25.74
C LYS A 123 4.18 16.95 25.79
N GLN A 124 2.93 16.55 25.50
CA GLN A 124 1.80 17.47 25.71
C GLN A 124 0.41 16.89 25.97
N ASP A 125 0.20 15.57 26.08
CA ASP A 125 -1.11 15.04 26.42
C ASP A 125 -1.08 14.20 27.70
N GLY A 126 -1.95 14.56 28.67
CA GLY A 126 -2.18 13.85 29.94
C GLY A 126 -2.59 12.38 29.81
N SER A 127 -2.59 11.82 28.59
CA SER A 127 -2.84 10.42 28.25
C SER A 127 -1.80 9.44 28.80
N ILE A 128 -0.54 9.87 29.01
CA ILE A 128 0.51 8.98 29.57
C ILE A 128 0.27 8.69 31.06
N LEU A 129 -0.20 9.68 31.83
CA LEU A 129 -0.56 9.50 33.24
C LEU A 129 -1.74 8.52 33.40
N ILE A 130 -2.72 8.60 32.49
CA ILE A 130 -3.86 7.67 32.46
C ILE A 130 -3.39 6.26 32.10
N LEU A 131 -2.52 6.10 31.10
CA LEU A 131 -2.02 4.78 30.71
C LEU A 131 -1.15 4.15 31.81
N LEU A 132 -0.31 4.92 32.49
CA LEU A 132 0.45 4.45 33.65
C LEU A 132 -0.46 4.10 34.82
N LEU A 133 -1.50 4.88 35.09
CA LEU A 133 -2.51 4.54 36.11
C LEU A 133 -3.25 3.25 35.76
N VAL A 134 -3.64 3.05 34.50
CA VAL A 134 -4.28 1.81 34.05
C VAL A 134 -3.33 0.61 34.24
N ILE A 135 -2.05 0.74 33.88
CA ILE A 135 -1.07 -0.34 34.06
C ILE A 135 -0.83 -0.64 35.54
N VAL A 136 -0.69 0.39 36.39
CA VAL A 136 -0.47 0.21 37.83
C VAL A 136 -1.71 -0.37 38.50
N VAL A 137 -2.92 0.13 38.19
CA VAL A 137 -4.18 -0.38 38.76
C VAL A 137 -4.46 -1.80 38.26
N PHE A 138 -4.32 -2.07 36.96
CA PHE A 138 -4.56 -3.39 36.40
C PHE A 138 -3.50 -4.40 36.85
N GLY A 139 -2.24 -3.98 36.95
CA GLY A 139 -1.16 -4.77 37.54
C GLY A 139 -1.42 -5.10 39.01
N TYR A 140 -1.88 -4.13 39.81
CA TYR A 140 -2.24 -4.34 41.21
C TYR A 140 -3.45 -5.27 41.38
N TYR A 141 -4.48 -5.14 40.52
CA TYR A 141 -5.63 -6.04 40.51
C TYR A 141 -5.24 -7.47 40.14
N LYS A 142 -4.42 -7.65 39.10
CA LYS A 142 -3.95 -8.98 38.69
C LYS A 142 -3.01 -9.59 39.74
N PHE A 143 -2.23 -8.77 40.44
CA PHE A 143 -1.36 -9.19 41.54
C PHE A 143 -2.12 -9.58 42.81
N LYS A 144 -3.24 -8.92 43.13
CA LYS A 144 -4.09 -9.29 44.28
C LYS A 144 -4.92 -10.54 44.00
N SER A 145 -5.35 -10.77 42.76
CA SER A 145 -6.17 -11.92 42.38
C SER A 145 -5.46 -13.28 42.49
N THR A 146 -4.14 -13.33 42.62
CA THR A 146 -3.36 -14.58 42.76
C THR A 146 -2.99 -14.94 44.19
N ARG A 147 -3.48 -14.19 45.18
CA ARG A 147 -3.30 -14.50 46.62
C ARG A 147 -4.65 -14.73 47.30
N GLU A 148 -5.40 -15.74 46.87
CA GLU A 148 -6.29 -16.44 47.81
C GLU A 148 -5.51 -17.59 48.45
N PRO A 149 -5.43 -17.67 49.80
CA PRO A 149 -4.84 -18.80 50.47
C PRO A 149 -5.78 -20.01 50.41
N GLU A 150 -5.25 -21.11 49.86
CA GLU A 150 -5.81 -22.46 49.93
C GLU A 150 -6.15 -22.82 51.38
N LYS A 151 -7.45 -22.81 51.73
CA LYS A 151 -7.92 -23.35 53.02
C LYS A 151 -8.23 -24.83 52.88
N GLN A 152 -7.20 -25.62 53.19
CA GLN A 152 -7.18 -26.84 53.99
C GLN A 152 -8.52 -27.60 54.14
N LYS A 153 -8.59 -28.76 53.46
CA LYS A 153 -9.51 -29.85 53.80
C LYS A 153 -9.23 -30.34 55.24
N LEU A 154 -10.26 -30.37 56.07
CA LEU A 154 -10.45 -31.38 57.10
C LEU A 154 -11.90 -31.87 57.02
#